data_AF-A0A8H7P832-F1
#
_entry.id   AF-A0A8H7P832-F1
#
_cell.length_a   1.000
_cell.length_b   1.000
_cell.length_c   1.000
_cell.angle_alpha   90.00
_cell.angle_beta   90.00
_cell.angle_gamma   90.00
#
_symmetry.space_group_name_H-M   'P 1'
#
loop_
_entity.id
_entity.type
_entity.pdbx_description
1 polymer ?
#
loop_
_entity_poly.entity_id
_entity_poly.type
_entity_poly.pdbx_seq_one_letter_code
_entity_poly.pdbx_strand_id
1 'polypeptide(L)'
;MVLHPEVYEKAQAEVDRVVGQDRLPEFEDRESLPYLECVVKEVFRLVLNHPAGLPHKLISNDQYQGFHIPGGSMVIPNIWGMTRNDSFYPEPEMFRPERFEQMDRETAEARDPRKMVFGFGRRVCPGQDFADASIWIAVASIVATLDIGVTTDEAGKQAPPTGSFVPGLVRCVDGLRVPEMLAKFLEKSPGGIFMQDHTAL
;
A
#
# COMPACT_ATOMS: atom_id res chain seq x y z
N MET A 1 2.00 -9.29 0.07
CA MET A 1 2.83 -10.20 -0.74
C MET A 1 3.35 -11.34 0.13
N VAL A 2 4.38 -11.19 0.97
CA VAL A 2 4.87 -12.28 1.85
C VAL A 2 3.78 -12.95 2.70
N LEU A 3 2.87 -12.15 3.27
CA LEU A 3 1.77 -12.64 4.11
C LEU A 3 0.57 -13.20 3.33
N HIS A 4 0.59 -13.04 2.00
CA HIS A 4 -0.51 -13.39 1.07
C HIS A 4 0.09 -13.98 -0.22
N PRO A 5 0.76 -15.15 -0.14
CA PRO A 5 1.43 -15.76 -1.29
C PRO A 5 0.45 -16.04 -2.45
N GLU A 6 -0.80 -16.41 -2.15
CA GLU A 6 -1.84 -16.66 -3.15
C GLU A 6 -2.17 -15.42 -3.98
N VAL A 7 -2.17 -14.24 -3.36
CA VAL A 7 -2.35 -12.96 -4.06
C VAL A 7 -1.11 -12.64 -4.88
N TYR A 8 0.08 -12.92 -4.35
CA TYR A 8 1.34 -12.68 -5.04
C TYR A 8 1.43 -13.52 -6.32
N GLU A 9 1.19 -14.83 -6.22
CA GLU A 9 1.19 -15.76 -7.34
C GLU A 9 0.17 -15.37 -8.41
N LYS A 10 -1.04 -14.97 -8.02
CA LYS A 10 -2.06 -14.50 -8.98
C LYS A 10 -1.64 -13.21 -9.70
N ALA A 11 -0.99 -12.29 -9.00
CA ALA A 11 -0.44 -11.07 -9.62
C ALA A 11 0.74 -11.37 -10.55
N GLN A 12 1.65 -12.26 -10.15
CA GLN A 12 2.76 -12.70 -10.97
C GLN A 12 2.28 -13.37 -12.25
N ALA A 13 1.31 -14.28 -12.16
CA ALA A 13 0.71 -14.92 -13.33
C ALA A 13 0.01 -13.94 -14.30
N GLU A 14 -0.54 -12.83 -13.80
CA GLU A 14 -1.08 -11.77 -14.65
C GLU A 14 0.04 -11.00 -15.37
N VAL A 15 1.08 -10.61 -14.63
CA VAL A 15 2.23 -9.88 -15.17
C VAL A 15 2.97 -10.71 -16.22
N ASP A 16 3.26 -11.98 -15.92
CA ASP A 16 3.93 -12.91 -16.84
C ASP A 16 3.14 -13.09 -18.15
N ARG A 17 1.81 -13.13 -18.07
CA ARG A 17 0.94 -13.30 -19.24
C ARG A 17 0.93 -12.05 -20.14
N VAL A 18 1.00 -10.87 -19.56
CA VAL A 18 0.80 -9.59 -20.26
C VAL A 18 2.12 -8.99 -20.73
N VAL A 19 3.12 -8.97 -19.84
CA VAL A 19 4.43 -8.37 -20.08
C VAL A 19 5.40 -9.38 -20.69
N GLY A 20 5.31 -10.65 -20.27
CA GLY A 20 6.26 -11.70 -20.64
C GLY A 20 7.57 -11.63 -19.84
N GLN A 21 8.62 -12.29 -20.35
CA GLN A 21 9.94 -12.35 -19.71
C GLN A 21 11.02 -11.56 -20.45
N ASP A 22 10.70 -10.98 -21.60
CA ASP A 22 11.68 -10.31 -22.48
C ASP A 22 11.91 -8.83 -22.15
N ARG A 23 11.09 -8.24 -21.26
CA ARG A 23 11.17 -6.82 -20.87
C ARG A 23 10.61 -6.58 -19.47
N LEU A 24 10.91 -5.42 -18.91
CA LEU A 24 10.27 -4.93 -17.70
C LEU A 24 8.88 -4.32 -17.99
N PRO A 25 7.99 -4.28 -16.98
CA PRO A 25 6.72 -3.55 -17.10
C PRO A 25 6.93 -2.05 -17.35
N GLU A 26 6.05 -1.45 -18.13
CA GLU A 26 5.99 -0.01 -18.42
C GLU A 26 4.64 0.57 -17.98
N PHE A 27 4.48 1.90 -18.00
CA PHE A 27 3.23 2.54 -17.55
C PHE A 27 2.04 2.23 -18.45
N GLU A 28 2.32 2.00 -19.73
CA GLU A 28 1.37 1.64 -20.78
C GLU A 28 0.73 0.26 -20.52
N ASP A 29 1.40 -0.62 -19.76
CA ASP A 29 0.86 -1.93 -19.40
C ASP A 29 -0.25 -1.86 -18.34
N ARG A 30 -0.38 -0.72 -17.62
CA ARG A 30 -1.24 -0.62 -16.44
C ARG A 30 -2.70 -0.98 -16.69
N GLU A 31 -3.26 -0.55 -17.81
CA GLU A 31 -4.65 -0.88 -18.15
C GLU A 31 -4.85 -2.37 -18.46
N SER A 32 -3.78 -3.09 -18.80
CA SER A 32 -3.78 -4.53 -19.09
C SER A 32 -3.45 -5.39 -17.86
N LEU A 33 -3.19 -4.78 -16.70
CA LEU A 33 -2.86 -5.43 -15.42
C LEU A 33 -3.92 -5.12 -14.34
N PRO A 34 -5.20 -5.47 -14.56
CA PRO A 34 -6.30 -5.10 -13.68
C PRO A 34 -6.22 -5.74 -12.29
N TYR A 35 -5.69 -6.96 -12.15
CA TYR A 35 -5.54 -7.58 -10.85
C TYR A 35 -4.44 -6.91 -10.03
N LEU A 36 -3.30 -6.59 -10.66
CA LEU A 36 -2.23 -5.81 -10.02
C LEU A 36 -2.75 -4.45 -9.53
N GLU A 37 -3.60 -3.79 -10.33
CA GLU A 37 -4.25 -2.54 -9.94
C GLU A 37 -5.14 -2.73 -8.69
N CYS A 38 -5.87 -3.85 -8.59
CA CYS A 38 -6.64 -4.20 -7.39
C CYS A 38 -5.74 -4.44 -6.17
N VAL A 39 -4.57 -5.07 -6.36
CA VAL A 39 -3.57 -5.27 -5.29
C VAL A 39 -3.07 -3.93 -4.78
N VAL A 40 -2.70 -3.00 -5.66
CA VAL A 40 -2.22 -1.66 -5.27
C VAL A 40 -3.31 -0.87 -4.55
N LYS A 41 -4.56 -0.93 -5.00
CA LYS A 41 -5.71 -0.34 -4.28
C LYS A 41 -5.83 -0.89 -2.86
N GLU A 42 -5.76 -2.21 -2.70
CA GLU A 42 -5.89 -2.84 -1.38
C GLU A 42 -4.72 -2.50 -0.45
N VAL A 43 -3.51 -2.34 -1.00
CA VAL A 43 -2.35 -1.80 -0.27
C VAL A 43 -2.63 -0.37 0.21
N PHE A 44 -3.08 0.54 -0.66
CA PHE A 44 -3.44 1.89 -0.24
C PHE A 44 -4.51 1.89 0.87
N ARG A 45 -5.51 1.00 0.79
CA ARG A 45 -6.59 0.92 1.78
C ARG A 45 -6.09 0.49 3.17
N LEU A 46 -5.30 -0.58 3.23
CA LEU A 46 -4.88 -1.21 4.48
C LEU A 46 -3.61 -0.61 5.07
N VAL A 47 -2.63 -0.32 4.22
CA VAL A 47 -1.29 0.16 4.57
C VAL A 47 -1.26 1.68 4.41
N LEU A 48 -1.90 2.35 5.35
CA LEU A 48 -1.96 3.81 5.40
C LEU A 48 -0.68 4.41 5.95
N ASN A 49 0.02 5.24 5.18
CA ASN A 49 1.16 5.98 5.71
C ASN A 49 0.73 7.01 6.78
N HIS A 50 -0.42 7.67 6.60
CA HIS A 50 -0.95 8.70 7.50
C HIS A 50 -2.39 8.39 7.94
N PRO A 51 -2.59 7.53 8.95
CA PRO A 51 -3.93 7.07 9.36
C PRO A 51 -4.85 8.21 9.85
N ALA A 52 -4.27 9.30 10.36
CA ALA A 52 -4.99 10.50 10.82
C ALA A 52 -4.87 11.69 9.83
N GLY A 53 -4.32 11.45 8.64
CA GLY A 53 -4.00 12.50 7.67
C GLY A 53 -3.11 13.61 8.24
N LEU A 54 -3.22 14.81 7.65
CA LEU A 54 -2.60 16.02 8.18
C LEU A 54 -3.66 16.88 8.88
N PRO A 55 -3.41 17.36 10.11
CA PRO A 55 -4.35 18.23 10.80
C PRO A 55 -4.62 19.53 10.04
N HIS A 56 -5.89 19.92 9.96
CA HIS A 56 -6.33 21.22 9.47
C HIS A 56 -6.69 22.13 10.65
N LYS A 57 -6.68 23.45 10.43
CA LYS A 57 -7.08 24.44 11.43
C LYS A 57 -8.10 25.41 10.84
N LEU A 58 -9.19 25.65 11.57
CA LEU A 58 -10.17 26.66 11.20
C LEU A 58 -9.59 28.07 11.35
N ILE A 59 -9.82 28.93 10.36
CA ILE A 59 -9.42 30.35 10.40
C ILE A 59 -10.47 31.24 11.05
N SER A 60 -11.73 30.78 11.10
CA SER A 60 -12.88 31.46 11.69
C SER A 60 -13.90 30.42 12.15
N ASN A 61 -14.92 30.84 12.89
CA ASN A 61 -16.03 29.98 13.26
C ASN A 61 -16.71 29.38 12.01
N ASP A 62 -17.17 28.14 12.13
CA ASP A 62 -17.86 27.41 11.06
C ASP A 62 -19.00 26.54 11.64
N GLN A 63 -19.82 25.96 10.77
CA GLN A 63 -20.87 25.01 11.12
C GLN A 63 -20.86 23.79 10.18
N TYR A 64 -20.90 22.60 10.76
CA TYR A 64 -21.00 21.35 9.99
C TYR A 64 -22.05 20.44 10.60
N GLN A 65 -23.01 19.96 9.82
CA GLN A 65 -24.09 19.06 10.29
C GLN A 65 -24.83 19.59 11.55
N GLY A 66 -25.02 20.91 11.64
CA GLY A 66 -25.64 21.56 12.80
C GLY A 66 -24.71 21.79 14.00
N PHE A 67 -23.45 21.34 13.95
CA PHE A 67 -22.46 21.57 15.00
C PHE A 67 -21.70 22.87 14.76
N HIS A 68 -21.66 23.75 15.77
CA HIS A 68 -20.79 24.91 15.77
C HIS A 68 -19.33 24.51 16.03
N ILE A 69 -18.43 24.92 15.14
CA ILE A 69 -16.99 24.65 15.25
C ILE A 69 -16.29 26.01 15.42
N PRO A 70 -15.70 26.29 16.60
CA PRO A 70 -15.01 27.55 16.84
C PRO A 70 -13.79 27.74 15.92
N GLY A 71 -13.51 29.00 15.58
CA GLY A 71 -12.27 29.38 14.91
C GLY A 71 -11.05 28.98 15.72
N GLY A 72 -10.02 28.50 15.05
CA GLY A 72 -8.83 27.95 15.70
C GLY A 72 -8.91 26.47 16.05
N SER A 73 -10.09 25.84 15.95
CA SER A 73 -10.27 24.39 16.12
C SER A 73 -9.41 23.59 15.15
N MET A 74 -8.85 22.48 15.63
CA MET A 74 -8.13 21.50 14.81
C MET A 74 -9.10 20.44 14.29
N VAL A 75 -9.00 20.10 13.01
CA VAL A 75 -9.78 19.05 12.37
C VAL A 75 -8.83 17.98 11.86
N ILE A 76 -9.03 16.74 12.32
CA ILE A 76 -8.20 15.59 11.99
C ILE A 76 -9.07 14.55 11.28
N PRO A 77 -8.80 14.21 10.01
CA PRO A 77 -9.57 13.19 9.32
C PRO A 77 -9.21 11.79 9.85
N ASN A 78 -10.22 10.98 10.17
CA ASN A 78 -10.01 9.58 10.54
C ASN A 78 -9.93 8.69 9.28
N ILE A 79 -8.85 8.83 8.50
CA ILE A 79 -8.65 8.07 7.27
C ILE A 79 -8.62 6.56 7.56
N TRP A 80 -8.01 6.16 8.68
CA TRP A 80 -8.00 4.75 9.12
C TRP A 80 -9.41 4.18 9.29
N GLY A 81 -10.30 4.91 9.94
CA GLY A 81 -11.70 4.50 10.10
C GLY A 81 -12.44 4.49 8.76
N MET A 82 -12.17 5.47 7.89
CA MET A 82 -12.81 5.55 6.56
C MET A 82 -12.42 4.36 5.67
N THR A 83 -11.15 3.96 5.64
CA THR A 83 -10.70 2.81 4.82
C THR A 83 -11.05 1.44 5.40
N ARG A 84 -11.58 1.42 6.63
CA ARG A 84 -12.04 0.22 7.35
C ARG A 84 -13.53 0.23 7.65
N ASN A 85 -14.29 1.12 7.01
CA ASN A 85 -15.72 1.13 7.14
C ASN A 85 -16.31 -0.11 6.46
N ASP A 86 -16.88 -1.02 7.26
CA ASP A 86 -17.44 -2.31 6.83
C ASP A 86 -18.58 -2.18 5.80
N SER A 87 -19.30 -1.08 5.83
CA SER A 87 -20.38 -0.77 4.89
C SER A 87 -19.84 -0.49 3.48
N PHE A 88 -18.60 0.00 3.38
CA PHE A 88 -17.91 0.21 2.10
C PHE A 88 -16.97 -0.95 1.75
N TYR A 89 -16.33 -1.55 2.75
CA TYR A 89 -15.34 -2.61 2.62
C TYR A 89 -15.66 -3.78 3.55
N PRO A 90 -16.48 -4.75 3.12
CA PRO A 90 -16.79 -5.94 3.93
C PRO A 90 -15.52 -6.68 4.32
N GLU A 91 -15.48 -7.16 5.57
CA GLU A 91 -14.28 -7.75 6.18
C GLU A 91 -13.07 -6.80 6.04
N PRO A 92 -13.13 -5.61 6.68
CA PRO A 92 -12.21 -4.51 6.38
C PRO A 92 -10.77 -4.79 6.78
N GLU A 93 -10.49 -5.71 7.69
CA GLU A 93 -9.12 -6.07 8.07
C GLU A 93 -8.49 -7.13 7.16
N MET A 94 -9.30 -7.82 6.34
CA MET A 94 -8.81 -8.81 5.39
C MET A 94 -8.19 -8.10 4.18
N PHE A 95 -6.95 -8.46 3.86
CA PHE A 95 -6.30 -8.08 2.61
C PHE A 95 -6.89 -8.93 1.48
N ARG A 96 -7.83 -8.35 0.72
CA ARG A 96 -8.57 -9.05 -0.35
C ARG A 96 -8.70 -8.14 -1.58
N PRO A 97 -7.72 -8.14 -2.50
CA PRO A 97 -7.78 -7.37 -3.75
C PRO A 97 -9.04 -7.63 -4.58
N GLU A 98 -9.55 -8.86 -4.56
CA GLU A 98 -10.74 -9.32 -5.29
C GLU A 98 -11.98 -8.46 -5.01
N ARG A 99 -12.01 -7.74 -3.88
CA ARG A 99 -13.11 -6.81 -3.56
C ARG A 99 -13.28 -5.73 -4.62
N PHE A 100 -12.20 -5.33 -5.30
CA PHE A 100 -12.24 -4.32 -6.35
C PHE A 100 -12.57 -4.92 -7.72
N GLU A 101 -12.24 -6.19 -7.97
CA GLU A 101 -12.64 -6.92 -9.18
C GLU A 101 -14.16 -7.17 -9.22
N GLN A 102 -14.76 -7.43 -8.06
CA GLN A 102 -16.19 -7.75 -7.92
C GLN A 102 -17.10 -6.52 -7.95
N MET A 103 -16.53 -5.31 -7.82
CA MET A 103 -17.29 -4.06 -7.90
C MET A 103 -17.53 -3.68 -9.36
N ASP A 104 -18.72 -3.14 -9.64
CA ASP A 104 -18.90 -2.42 -10.90
C ASP A 104 -17.98 -1.19 -10.96
N ARG A 105 -17.73 -0.70 -12.17
CA ARG A 105 -16.78 0.40 -12.42
C ARG A 105 -17.10 1.66 -11.61
N GLU A 106 -18.38 2.01 -11.50
CA GLU A 106 -18.79 3.22 -10.79
C GLU A 106 -18.55 3.08 -9.28
N THR A 107 -18.91 1.93 -8.72
CA THR A 107 -18.64 1.62 -7.31
C THR A 107 -17.14 1.56 -7.00
N ALA A 108 -16.36 0.90 -7.85
CA ALA A 108 -14.90 0.79 -7.68
C ALA A 108 -14.21 2.16 -7.72
N GLU A 109 -14.69 3.05 -8.60
CA GLU A 109 -14.19 4.43 -8.72
C GLU A 109 -14.62 5.29 -7.53
N ALA A 110 -15.88 5.18 -7.07
CA ALA A 110 -16.38 5.90 -5.91
C ALA A 110 -15.68 5.47 -4.61
N ARG A 111 -15.27 4.19 -4.53
CA ARG A 111 -14.58 3.59 -3.37
C ARG A 111 -13.08 3.45 -3.58
N ASP A 112 -12.48 4.18 -4.52
CA ASP A 112 -11.02 4.13 -4.67
C ASP A 112 -10.35 4.76 -3.43
N PRO A 113 -9.53 4.00 -2.67
CA PRO A 113 -8.87 4.49 -1.47
C PRO A 113 -7.94 5.68 -1.75
N ARG A 114 -7.42 5.85 -2.97
CA ARG A 114 -6.58 7.00 -3.35
C ARG A 114 -7.29 8.34 -3.12
N LYS A 115 -8.62 8.36 -3.25
CA LYS A 115 -9.44 9.57 -3.01
C LYS A 115 -9.47 10.02 -1.54
N MET A 116 -9.01 9.19 -0.61
CA MET A 116 -8.98 9.52 0.82
C MET A 116 -7.57 9.48 1.42
N VAL A 117 -6.70 8.56 1.01
CA VAL A 117 -5.37 8.40 1.63
C VAL A 117 -4.40 9.55 1.34
N PHE A 118 -4.67 10.31 0.27
CA PHE A 118 -3.91 11.51 -0.09
C PHE A 118 -4.50 12.81 0.48
N GLY A 119 -5.50 12.73 1.35
CA GLY A 119 -6.14 13.89 1.96
C GLY A 119 -7.24 14.50 1.10
N PHE A 120 -7.67 15.72 1.44
CA PHE A 120 -8.93 16.28 0.93
C PHE A 120 -8.84 17.76 0.57
N GLY A 121 -9.67 18.17 -0.40
CA GLY A 121 -9.93 19.57 -0.74
C GLY A 121 -8.67 20.33 -1.18
N ARG A 122 -8.59 21.62 -0.80
CA ARG A 122 -7.50 22.53 -1.19
C ARG A 122 -6.09 22.10 -0.73
N ARG A 123 -5.98 21.10 0.15
CA ARG A 123 -4.72 20.60 0.72
C ARG A 123 -4.50 19.12 0.41
N VAL A 124 -5.21 18.58 -0.58
CA VAL A 124 -4.93 17.25 -1.13
C VAL A 124 -3.47 17.17 -1.56
N CYS A 125 -2.84 16.00 -1.38
CA CYS A 125 -1.44 15.78 -1.69
C CYS A 125 -1.14 16.15 -3.15
N PRO A 126 -0.29 17.15 -3.41
CA PRO A 126 0.05 17.52 -4.78
C PRO A 126 0.90 16.45 -5.49
N GLY A 127 1.48 15.52 -4.74
CA GLY A 127 2.27 14.40 -5.26
C GLY A 127 1.49 13.10 -5.42
N GLN A 128 0.15 13.11 -5.32
CA GLN A 128 -0.65 11.87 -5.38
C GLN A 128 -0.42 11.08 -6.68
N ASP A 129 -0.38 11.76 -7.82
CA ASP A 129 -0.25 11.09 -9.13
C ASP A 129 1.15 10.51 -9.30
N PHE A 130 2.18 11.25 -8.86
CA PHE A 130 3.56 10.77 -8.83
C PHE A 130 3.72 9.57 -7.90
N ALA A 131 3.14 9.63 -6.70
CA ALA A 131 3.21 8.55 -5.72
C ALA A 131 2.49 7.29 -6.21
N ASP A 132 1.29 7.44 -6.79
CA ASP A 132 0.55 6.31 -7.36
C ASP A 132 1.32 5.66 -8.51
N ALA A 133 1.81 6.44 -9.48
CA ALA A 133 2.60 5.92 -10.59
C ALA A 133 3.87 5.23 -10.09
N SER A 134 4.60 5.85 -9.14
CA SER A 134 5.86 5.32 -8.61
C SER A 134 5.66 4.01 -7.83
N ILE A 135 4.61 3.94 -6.99
CA ILE A 135 4.28 2.73 -6.25
C ILE A 135 3.84 1.64 -7.22
N TRP A 136 2.99 1.96 -8.19
CA TRP A 136 2.49 1.01 -9.15
C TRP A 136 3.62 0.37 -9.96
N ILE A 137 4.50 1.18 -10.57
CA ILE A 137 5.61 0.67 -11.39
C ILE A 137 6.63 -0.12 -10.56
N ALA A 138 6.89 0.30 -9.32
CA ALA A 138 7.77 -0.43 -8.42
C ALA A 138 7.18 -1.80 -8.07
N VAL A 139 5.89 -1.87 -7.75
CA VAL A 139 5.18 -3.12 -7.46
C VAL A 139 5.17 -4.02 -8.69
N ALA A 140 4.86 -3.50 -9.88
CA ALA A 140 4.88 -4.26 -11.13
C ALA A 140 6.27 -4.85 -11.40
N SER A 141 7.32 -4.03 -11.26
CA SER A 141 8.71 -4.45 -11.48
C SER A 141 9.15 -5.52 -10.48
N ILE A 142 8.79 -5.37 -9.20
CA ILE A 142 9.08 -6.35 -8.15
C ILE A 142 8.42 -7.69 -8.48
N VAL A 143 7.14 -7.67 -8.85
CA VAL A 143 6.38 -8.88 -9.20
C VAL A 143 6.96 -9.56 -10.44
N ALA A 144 7.39 -8.78 -11.44
CA ALA A 144 7.95 -9.30 -12.69
C ALA A 144 9.34 -9.95 -12.53
N THR A 145 10.10 -9.58 -11.49
CA THR A 145 11.53 -9.90 -11.43
C THR A 145 11.94 -10.75 -10.23
N LEU A 146 11.09 -10.86 -9.20
CA LEU A 146 11.46 -11.50 -7.95
C LEU A 146 10.45 -12.58 -7.56
N ASP A 147 10.95 -13.61 -6.88
CA ASP A 147 10.13 -14.49 -6.07
C ASP A 147 10.26 -14.08 -4.60
N ILE A 148 9.14 -13.76 -3.97
CA ILE A 148 9.12 -13.26 -2.59
C ILE A 148 8.45 -14.29 -1.69
N GLY A 149 9.27 -14.91 -0.82
CA GLY A 149 8.82 -15.91 0.14
C GLY A 149 9.08 -15.53 1.60
N VAL A 150 8.58 -16.37 2.50
CA VAL A 150 8.89 -16.28 3.94
C VAL A 150 10.29 -16.81 4.18
N THR A 151 11.13 -16.02 4.86
CA THR A 151 12.47 -16.47 5.28
C THR A 151 12.37 -17.50 6.41
N THR A 152 13.38 -18.36 6.51
CA THR A 152 13.57 -19.24 7.68
C THR A 152 14.50 -18.58 8.71
N ASP A 153 14.27 -18.83 9.99
CA ASP A 153 15.19 -18.48 11.06
C ASP A 153 16.40 -19.43 11.13
N GLU A 154 17.33 -19.17 12.05
CA GLU A 154 18.52 -20.01 12.29
C GLU A 154 18.18 -21.47 12.67
N ALA A 155 16.95 -21.73 13.12
CA ALA A 155 16.45 -23.06 13.46
C ALA A 155 15.71 -23.73 12.29
N GLY A 156 15.67 -23.11 11.10
CA GLY A 156 15.00 -23.62 9.92
C GLY A 156 13.46 -23.47 9.95
N LYS A 157 12.91 -22.71 10.91
CA LYS A 157 11.47 -22.46 11.00
C LYS A 157 11.11 -21.21 10.21
N GLN A 158 9.96 -21.21 9.54
CA GLN A 158 9.43 -20.03 8.87
C GLN A 158 9.24 -18.87 9.85
N ALA A 159 9.79 -17.71 9.49
CA ALA A 159 9.74 -16.47 10.25
C ALA A 159 9.08 -15.38 9.39
N PRO A 160 7.74 -15.37 9.27
CA PRO A 160 7.04 -14.34 8.52
C PRO A 160 7.18 -12.97 9.21
N PRO A 161 7.18 -11.86 8.44
CA PRO A 161 7.16 -10.53 9.04
C PRO A 161 5.89 -10.36 9.88
N THR A 162 6.00 -9.67 11.02
CA THR A 162 4.87 -9.46 11.92
C THR A 162 3.73 -8.65 11.31
N GLY A 163 4.02 -7.82 10.29
CA GLY A 163 3.04 -6.90 9.71
C GLY A 163 2.59 -5.78 10.67
N SER A 164 3.27 -5.65 11.82
CA SER A 164 3.01 -4.59 12.79
C SER A 164 3.60 -3.27 12.33
N PHE A 165 2.97 -2.16 12.74
CA PHE A 165 3.44 -0.81 12.48
C PHE A 165 3.72 -0.11 13.79
N VAL A 166 4.78 0.68 13.81
CA VAL A 166 5.11 1.52 14.96
C VAL A 166 4.11 2.69 15.03
N PRO A 167 3.61 3.04 16.23
CA PRO A 167 2.76 4.23 16.40
C PRO A 167 3.50 5.51 15.99
N GLY A 168 2.79 6.42 15.32
CA GLY A 168 3.34 7.70 14.88
C GLY A 168 2.44 8.43 13.90
N LEU A 169 2.81 9.68 13.57
CA LEU A 169 2.17 10.45 12.49
C LEU A 169 2.34 9.76 11.13
N VAL A 170 3.52 9.18 10.92
CA VAL A 170 3.84 8.31 9.80
C VAL A 170 3.94 6.88 10.32
N ARG A 171 3.21 5.95 9.72
CA ARG A 171 3.35 4.53 10.04
C ARG A 171 4.60 3.97 9.36
N CYS A 172 5.46 3.34 10.15
CA CYS A 172 6.58 2.57 9.66
C CYS A 172 6.40 1.12 10.12
N VAL A 173 6.76 0.16 9.27
CA VAL A 173 6.76 -1.25 9.65
C VAL A 173 7.75 -1.44 10.81
N ASP A 174 7.31 -2.19 11.80
CA ASP A 174 8.12 -2.50 12.98
C ASP A 174 9.37 -3.30 12.58
N GLY A 175 10.53 -2.93 13.12
CA GLY A 175 11.83 -3.51 12.74
C GLY A 175 12.46 -3.00 11.44
N LEU A 176 11.81 -2.10 10.67
CA LEU A 176 12.34 -1.47 9.44
C LEU A 176 12.70 0.03 9.62
N ARG A 177 12.88 0.51 10.86
CA ARG A 177 13.31 1.89 11.10
C ARG A 177 14.71 2.13 10.51
N VAL A 178 14.83 3.14 9.64
CA VAL A 178 16.06 3.52 8.91
C VAL A 178 17.34 3.56 9.77
N PRO A 179 17.34 4.07 11.03
CA PRO A 179 18.54 4.05 11.88
C PRO A 179 19.05 2.65 12.20
N GLU A 180 18.14 1.69 12.41
CA GLU A 180 18.49 0.28 12.68
C GLU A 180 18.87 -0.47 11.41
N MET A 181 18.26 -0.11 10.27
CA MET A 181 18.62 -0.69 8.98
C MET A 181 20.03 -0.26 8.57
N LEU A 182 20.40 1.02 8.73
CA LEU A 182 21.78 1.48 8.47
C LEU A 182 22.78 0.80 9.41
N ALA A 183 22.43 0.65 10.70
CA ALA A 183 23.27 -0.06 11.66
C ALA A 183 23.44 -1.55 11.28
N LYS A 184 22.36 -2.25 10.91
CA LYS A 184 22.39 -3.66 10.50
C LYS A 184 23.06 -3.87 9.14
N PHE A 185 22.90 -2.96 8.19
CA PHE A 185 23.53 -3.00 6.87
C PHE A 185 25.05 -2.75 6.97
N LEU A 186 25.48 -1.97 7.97
CA LEU A 186 26.89 -1.76 8.26
C LEU A 186 27.52 -2.87 9.13
N GLU A 187 26.72 -3.68 9.84
CA GLU A 187 27.24 -4.65 10.83
C GLU A 187 27.30 -6.13 10.39
N LYS A 188 26.76 -6.59 9.25
CA LYS A 188 26.89 -8.02 8.87
C LYS A 188 27.04 -8.35 7.37
N SER A 189 28.25 -8.81 7.00
CA SER A 189 28.48 -9.99 6.13
C SER A 189 28.15 -11.29 6.92
N PRO A 190 28.17 -12.50 6.33
CA PRO A 190 27.77 -12.97 5.00
C PRO A 190 26.60 -13.99 5.11
N GLY A 191 25.48 -13.76 4.43
CA GLY A 191 24.36 -14.71 4.38
C GLY A 191 23.02 -14.07 4.71
N GLY A 192 22.35 -13.53 3.69
CA GLY A 192 21.01 -12.96 3.84
C GLY A 192 20.46 -12.44 2.51
N ILE A 193 19.23 -12.87 2.21
CA ILE A 193 18.42 -12.65 1.01
C ILE A 193 18.91 -13.40 -0.24
N PHE A 194 18.30 -14.57 -0.51
CA PHE A 194 18.32 -15.15 -1.85
C PHE A 194 17.33 -14.36 -2.72
N MET A 195 17.86 -13.38 -3.47
CA MET A 195 17.24 -12.92 -4.71
C MET A 195 17.75 -13.86 -5.81
N GLN A 196 16.91 -14.75 -6.32
CA GLN A 196 17.22 -15.42 -7.58
C GLN A 196 16.87 -14.44 -8.70
N ASP A 197 17.91 -13.92 -9.34
CA ASP A 197 17.82 -13.08 -10.53
C ASP A 197 17.52 -14.00 -11.72
N HIS A 198 16.41 -13.75 -12.41
CA HIS A 198 16.00 -14.52 -13.59
C HIS A 198 16.62 -14.01 -14.90
N THR A 199 17.55 -13.04 -14.86
CA THR A 199 18.13 -12.46 -16.08
C THR A 199 19.35 -13.23 -16.62
N ALA A 200 19.32 -14.57 -16.61
CA ALA A 200 20.38 -15.40 -17.17
C ALA A 200 19.83 -16.55 -18.04
N LEU A 201 19.60 -16.23 -19.32
CA LEU A 201 19.80 -17.15 -20.44
C LEU A 201 20.63 -16.44 -21.53
#